data_AF-A0A6I9YVW1-F1
#
_entry.id   AF-A0A6I9YVW1-F1
#
_cell.length_a   1.000
_cell.length_b   1.000
_cell.length_c   1.000
_cell.angle_alpha   90.00
_cell.angle_beta   90.00
_cell.angle_gamma   90.00
#
_symmetry.space_group_name_H-M   'P 1'
#
loop_
_entity.id
_entity.type
_entity.pdbx_description
1 polymer ?
#
loop_
_entity_poly.entity_id
_entity_poly.type
_entity_poly.pdbx_seq_one_letter_code
_entity_poly.pdbx_strand_id
1 'polypeptide(L)'
;MVVQCVSPKGPLACSRTYFFGATHTPYLGNGDGLEKKTEEVKLLSQIYFAVVEAVLAGIDTFSKTSHVTKAKEAAEKVFFNTLDALQLSCFKTPLRTKIDFWIQAVNNQGRIIPVENKDSLYLVKTVTMAVYDIPDLLAGRGCLGSVVFSESFLTSQILVKEKGSMGGKKPSGWLGRRRPLRFHSHTQ
;
A
#
# COMPACT_ATOMS: atom_id res chain seq x y z
N MET A 1 9.10 2.00 -13.92
CA MET A 1 7.84 2.34 -14.64
C MET A 1 6.68 2.25 -13.68
N VAL A 2 5.81 3.25 -13.69
CA VAL A 2 4.56 3.22 -12.93
C VAL A 2 3.42 2.93 -13.90
N VAL A 3 2.55 1.98 -13.53
CA VAL A 3 1.36 1.65 -14.29
C VAL A 3 0.15 1.85 -13.40
N GLN A 4 -0.82 2.61 -13.89
CA GLN A 4 -2.13 2.78 -13.26
C GLN A 4 -3.18 2.11 -14.14
N CYS A 5 -3.94 1.19 -13.55
CA CYS A 5 -5.04 0.49 -14.22
C CYS A 5 -6.36 0.94 -13.59
N VAL A 6 -7.33 1.26 -14.44
CA VAL A 6 -8.70 1.59 -14.01
C VAL A 6 -9.67 0.75 -14.84
N SER A 7 -10.60 0.08 -14.17
CA SER A 7 -11.63 -0.68 -14.86
C SER A 7 -12.59 0.28 -15.58
N PRO A 8 -12.83 0.11 -16.89
CA PRO A 8 -13.76 0.97 -17.62
C PRO A 8 -15.22 0.77 -17.20
N LYS A 9 -15.53 -0.35 -16.52
CA LYS A 9 -16.89 -0.75 -16.15
C LYS A 9 -17.14 -0.77 -14.64
N GLY A 10 -16.20 -0.32 -13.82
CA GLY A 10 -16.37 -0.38 -12.37
C GLY A 10 -15.34 0.41 -11.58
N PRO A 11 -15.53 0.51 -10.26
CA PRO A 11 -14.72 1.37 -9.38
C PRO A 11 -13.34 0.78 -9.03
N LEU A 12 -12.92 -0.29 -9.72
CA LEU A 12 -11.64 -0.95 -9.45
C LEU A 12 -10.51 -0.16 -10.10
N ALA A 13 -9.56 0.26 -9.27
CA ALA A 13 -8.32 0.89 -9.71
C ALA A 13 -7.14 0.34 -8.92
N CYS A 14 -5.99 0.25 -9.57
CA CYS A 14 -4.73 -0.09 -8.92
C CYS A 14 -3.56 0.61 -9.60
N SER A 15 -2.46 0.75 -8.87
CA SER A 15 -1.20 1.30 -9.34
C SER A 15 -0.08 0.38 -8.87
N ARG A 16 0.86 0.11 -9.77
CA ARG A 16 2.01 -0.78 -9.52
C ARG A 16 3.28 -0.14 -10.08
N THR A 17 4.38 -0.35 -9.37
CA THR A 17 5.70 0.03 -9.86
C THR A 17 6.44 -1.21 -10.34
N TYR A 18 6.93 -1.16 -11.58
CA TYR A 18 7.73 -2.20 -12.22
C TYR A 18 9.16 -1.69 -12.43
N PHE A 19 10.12 -2.50 -12.01
CA PHE A 19 11.54 -2.23 -12.18
C PHE A 19 12.09 -2.99 -13.38
N PHE A 20 12.85 -2.29 -14.21
CA PHE A 20 13.52 -2.89 -15.36
C PHE A 20 15.00 -3.07 -15.03
N GLY A 21 15.37 -4.30 -14.66
CA GLY A 21 16.75 -4.73 -14.53
C GLY A 21 17.09 -5.73 -15.62
N ALA A 22 18.34 -5.73 -16.09
CA ALA A 22 18.85 -6.85 -16.85
C ALA A 22 19.19 -7.96 -15.85
N THR A 23 18.50 -9.09 -15.91
CA THR A 23 18.90 -10.32 -15.19
C THR A 23 20.13 -10.99 -15.83
N HIS A 24 20.60 -10.48 -16.96
CA HIS A 24 21.78 -10.97 -17.67
C HIS A 24 22.88 -9.90 -17.68
N THR A 25 24.12 -10.33 -17.48
CA THR A 25 25.31 -9.55 -17.80
C THR A 25 25.43 -9.51 -19.33
N PRO A 26 25.37 -8.33 -19.99
CA PRO A 26 25.59 -8.25 -21.43
C PRO A 26 26.99 -8.80 -21.75
N TYR A 27 27.07 -9.63 -22.80
CA TYR A 27 28.25 -10.43 -23.15
C TYR A 27 29.50 -9.58 -23.51
N LEU A 28 29.31 -8.27 -23.73
CA LEU A 28 30.34 -7.33 -24.18
C LEU A 28 30.11 -5.98 -23.48
N GLY A 29 30.84 -5.68 -22.41
CA GLY A 29 30.97 -4.29 -21.93
C GLY A 29 31.07 -4.12 -20.41
N ASN A 30 32.21 -3.55 -19.99
CA ASN A 30 32.59 -3.03 -18.66
C ASN A 30 31.54 -3.09 -17.53
N GLY A 31 31.86 -3.86 -16.49
CA GLY A 31 30.98 -4.16 -15.34
C GLY A 31 30.63 -3.00 -14.40
N ASP A 32 31.38 -1.90 -14.40
CA ASP A 32 31.25 -0.85 -13.38
C ASP A 32 29.93 -0.04 -13.45
N GLY A 33 29.30 0.05 -14.64
CA GLY A 33 28.00 0.73 -14.82
C GLY A 33 26.78 -0.17 -14.57
N LEU A 34 26.95 -1.49 -14.72
CA LEU A 34 25.86 -2.46 -14.58
C LEU A 34 25.59 -2.80 -13.11
N GLU A 35 26.65 -2.92 -12.30
CA GLU A 35 26.54 -3.18 -10.86
C GLU A 35 25.82 -2.04 -10.14
N LYS A 36 26.13 -0.78 -10.49
CA LYS A 36 25.44 0.41 -9.95
C LYS A 36 23.95 0.40 -10.24
N LYS A 37 23.56 0.14 -11.50
CA LYS A 37 22.15 0.04 -11.90
C LYS A 37 21.42 -1.11 -11.19
N THR A 38 22.13 -2.20 -10.89
CA THR A 38 21.57 -3.35 -10.16
C THR A 38 21.29 -3.00 -8.70
N GLU A 39 22.21 -2.31 -8.02
CA GLU A 39 22.00 -1.86 -6.64
C GLU A 39 20.92 -0.78 -6.52
N GLU A 40 20.82 0.14 -7.50
CA GLU A 40 19.72 1.12 -7.57
C GLU A 40 18.35 0.43 -7.69
N VAL A 41 18.22 -0.55 -8.58
CA VAL A 41 16.98 -1.31 -8.77
C VAL A 41 16.63 -2.10 -7.51
N LYS A 42 17.62 -2.70 -6.85
CA LYS A 42 17.44 -3.43 -5.59
C LYS A 42 16.96 -2.50 -4.47
N LEU A 43 17.57 -1.33 -4.33
CA LEU A 43 17.18 -0.31 -3.36
C LEU A 43 15.74 0.17 -3.60
N LEU A 44 15.39 0.52 -4.85
CA LEU A 44 14.03 0.93 -5.20
C LEU A 44 13.01 -0.21 -4.96
N SER A 45 13.40 -1.46 -5.20
CA SER A 45 12.55 -2.63 -4.92
C SER A 45 12.29 -2.81 -3.43
N GLN A 46 13.29 -2.56 -2.58
CA GLN A 46 13.15 -2.59 -1.12
C GLN A 46 12.23 -1.48 -0.61
N ILE A 47 12.38 -0.25 -1.13
CA ILE A 47 11.48 0.86 -0.78
C ILE A 47 10.06 0.55 -1.24
N TYR A 48 9.88 0.02 -2.46
CA TYR A 48 8.56 -0.40 -2.95
C TYR A 48 7.93 -1.50 -2.08
N PHE A 49 8.71 -2.47 -1.61
CA PHE A 49 8.24 -3.45 -0.63
C PHE A 49 7.72 -2.79 0.66
N ALA A 50 8.43 -1.78 1.18
CA ALA A 50 7.94 -1.01 2.33
C ALA A 50 6.63 -0.27 2.04
N VAL A 51 6.44 0.24 0.82
CA VAL A 51 5.17 0.87 0.39
C VAL A 51 4.03 -0.16 0.34
N VAL A 52 4.29 -1.37 -0.17
CA VAL A 52 3.29 -2.46 -0.17
C VAL A 52 2.82 -2.78 1.25
N GLU A 53 3.75 -3.01 2.17
CA GLU A 53 3.44 -3.30 3.57
C GLU A 53 2.65 -2.16 4.24
N ALA A 54 3.02 -0.91 3.96
CA ALA A 54 2.33 0.27 4.47
C ALA A 54 0.88 0.37 3.97
N VAL A 55 0.63 0.11 2.68
CA VAL A 55 -0.73 0.10 2.12
C VAL A 55 -1.58 -1.01 2.75
N LEU A 56 -1.03 -2.21 2.93
CA LEU A 56 -1.73 -3.31 3.60
C LEU A 56 -2.08 -2.97 5.06
N ALA A 57 -1.15 -2.34 5.79
CA ALA A 57 -1.40 -1.85 7.14
C ALA A 57 -2.46 -0.73 7.19
N GLY A 58 -2.45 0.16 6.20
CA GLY A 58 -3.49 1.19 6.01
C GLY A 58 -4.87 0.59 5.79
N ILE A 59 -4.99 -0.42 4.91
CA ILE A 59 -6.23 -1.16 4.65
C ILE A 59 -6.75 -1.83 5.92
N ASP A 60 -5.89 -2.54 6.66
CA ASP A 60 -6.26 -3.23 7.89
C ASP A 60 -6.73 -2.24 8.96
N THR A 61 -6.01 -1.13 9.14
CA THR A 61 -6.34 -0.08 10.10
C THR A 61 -7.64 0.64 9.72
N PHE A 62 -7.82 0.97 8.44
CA PHE A 62 -9.06 1.58 7.96
C PHE A 62 -10.24 0.62 8.15
N SER A 63 -10.08 -0.66 7.84
CA SER A 63 -11.12 -1.68 8.06
C SER A 63 -11.52 -1.77 9.55
N LYS A 64 -10.58 -1.47 10.46
CA LYS A 64 -10.76 -1.47 11.92
C LYS A 64 -11.29 -0.20 12.54
N THR A 65 -11.10 0.94 11.88
CA THR A 65 -11.39 2.23 12.49
C THR A 65 -12.34 3.07 11.67
N SER A 66 -12.45 2.81 10.37
CA SER A 66 -13.15 3.65 9.38
C SER A 66 -12.67 5.10 9.38
N HIS A 67 -11.41 5.35 9.79
CA HIS A 67 -10.81 6.67 9.84
C HIS A 67 -9.57 6.74 8.94
N VAL A 68 -9.57 7.66 7.96
CA VAL A 68 -8.47 7.85 7.01
C VAL A 68 -7.21 8.33 7.72
N THR A 69 -7.32 9.24 8.68
CA THR A 69 -6.17 9.76 9.45
C THR A 69 -5.43 8.66 10.22
N LYS A 70 -6.17 7.80 10.95
CA LYS A 70 -5.58 6.65 11.66
C LYS A 70 -4.94 5.65 10.70
N ALA A 71 -5.54 5.42 9.54
CA ALA A 71 -4.99 4.56 8.51
C ALA A 71 -3.67 5.11 7.95
N LYS A 72 -3.61 6.44 7.72
CA LYS A 72 -2.40 7.14 7.29
C LYS A 72 -1.28 7.01 8.33
N GLU A 73 -1.55 7.34 9.59
CA GLU A 73 -0.57 7.22 10.68
C GLU A 73 -0.01 5.79 10.81
N ALA A 74 -0.87 4.77 10.67
CA ALA A 74 -0.46 3.37 10.70
C ALA A 74 0.40 2.99 9.49
N ALA A 75 0.02 3.43 8.28
CA ALA A 75 0.78 3.19 7.05
C ALA A 75 2.16 3.83 7.12
N GLU A 76 2.26 5.11 7.51
CA GLU A 76 3.53 5.81 7.67
C GLU A 76 4.42 5.14 8.72
N LYS A 77 3.85 4.74 9.85
CA LYS A 77 4.58 4.01 10.90
C LYS A 77 5.15 2.68 10.36
N VAL A 78 4.33 1.89 9.66
CA VAL A 78 4.79 0.62 9.07
C VAL A 78 5.86 0.86 8.02
N PHE A 79 5.69 1.85 7.14
CA PHE A 79 6.68 2.21 6.14
C PHE A 79 8.06 2.47 6.77
N PHE A 80 8.13 3.36 7.76
CA PHE A 80 9.39 3.71 8.41
C PHE A 80 10.00 2.56 9.21
N ASN A 81 9.18 1.72 9.85
CA ASN A 81 9.66 0.53 10.54
C ASN A 81 10.21 -0.51 9.56
N THR A 82 9.59 -0.69 8.40
CA THR A 82 10.07 -1.60 7.36
C THR A 82 11.38 -1.10 6.77
N LEU A 83 11.56 0.22 6.60
CA LEU A 83 12.86 0.78 6.22
C LEU A 83 13.95 0.46 7.25
N ASP A 84 13.66 0.54 8.56
CA ASP A 84 14.62 0.14 9.60
C ASP A 84 14.98 -1.34 9.48
N ALA A 85 13.98 -2.20 9.31
CA ALA A 85 14.17 -3.65 9.18
C ALA A 85 15.02 -4.03 7.95
N LEU A 86 14.94 -3.23 6.88
CA LEU A 86 15.74 -3.38 5.67
C LEU A 86 17.11 -2.68 5.76
N GLN A 87 17.46 -2.12 6.91
CA GLN A 87 18.70 -1.35 7.13
C GLN A 87 18.80 -0.08 6.25
N LEU A 88 17.65 0.50 5.89
CA LEU A 88 17.51 1.71 5.08
C LEU A 88 17.15 2.95 5.93
N SER A 89 17.59 2.98 7.19
CA SER A 89 17.26 4.06 8.13
C SER A 89 17.72 5.45 7.68
N CYS A 90 18.76 5.53 6.85
CA CYS A 90 19.23 6.77 6.22
C CYS A 90 18.18 7.44 5.32
N PHE A 91 17.18 6.71 4.83
CA PHE A 91 16.10 7.23 3.99
C PHE A 91 14.93 7.82 4.78
N LYS A 92 14.85 7.63 6.10
CA LYS A 92 13.69 8.11 6.89
C LYS A 92 13.54 9.62 6.85
N THR A 93 14.61 10.36 7.14
CA THR A 93 14.58 11.82 7.19
C THR A 93 14.33 12.42 5.80
N PRO A 94 15.03 11.99 4.73
CA PRO A 94 14.79 12.53 3.39
C PRO A 94 13.40 12.22 2.82
N LEU A 95 12.82 11.06 3.17
CA LEU A 95 11.51 10.65 2.64
C LEU A 95 10.33 11.16 3.45
N ARG A 96 10.54 11.68 4.67
CA ARG A 96 9.45 12.09 5.57
C ARG A 96 8.46 13.08 4.95
N THR A 97 8.94 13.98 4.10
CA THR A 97 8.12 14.99 3.40
C THR A 97 7.78 14.60 1.96
N LYS A 98 8.24 13.41 1.50
CA LYS A 98 8.10 12.93 0.13
C LYS A 98 7.17 11.73 0.02
N ILE A 99 6.50 11.36 1.11
CA ILE A 99 5.47 10.34 1.09
C ILE A 99 4.09 10.98 1.01
N ASP A 100 3.20 10.33 0.26
CA ASP A 100 1.79 10.65 0.26
C ASP A 100 0.97 9.38 0.40
N PHE A 101 -0.14 9.51 1.13
CA PHE A 101 -1.06 8.42 1.45
C PHE A 101 -2.47 8.95 1.39
N TRP A 102 -3.33 8.27 0.63
CA TRP A 102 -4.74 8.61 0.56
C TRP A 102 -5.61 7.38 0.34
N ILE A 103 -6.88 7.54 0.71
CA ILE A 103 -7.93 6.57 0.46
C ILE A 103 -9.01 7.28 -0.36
N GLN A 104 -9.49 6.64 -1.42
CA GLN A 104 -10.56 7.16 -2.26
C GLN A 104 -11.67 6.12 -2.36
N ALA A 105 -12.93 6.56 -2.23
CA ALA A 105 -14.09 5.75 -2.55
C ALA A 105 -14.62 6.18 -3.93
N VAL A 106 -14.96 5.21 -4.77
CA VAL A 106 -15.50 5.48 -6.11
C VAL A 106 -16.88 4.85 -6.24
N ASN A 107 -17.85 5.62 -6.69
CA ASN A 107 -19.21 5.12 -6.92
C ASN A 107 -19.33 4.36 -8.26
N ASN A 108 -20.50 3.78 -8.52
CA ASN A 108 -20.72 2.98 -9.73
C ASN A 108 -20.68 3.81 -11.03
N GLN A 109 -20.68 5.14 -10.94
CA GLN A 109 -20.50 6.05 -12.08
C GLN A 109 -19.04 6.49 -12.27
N GLY A 110 -18.10 5.93 -11.49
CA GLY A 110 -16.69 6.29 -11.56
C GLY A 110 -16.35 7.63 -10.89
N ARG A 111 -17.26 8.22 -10.11
CA ARG A 111 -17.01 9.48 -9.40
C ARG A 111 -16.39 9.22 -8.04
N ILE A 112 -15.36 9.98 -7.70
CA ILE A 112 -14.76 9.99 -6.37
C ILE A 112 -15.76 10.61 -5.40
N ILE A 113 -16.04 9.92 -4.30
CA ILE A 113 -16.87 10.43 -3.21
C ILE A 113 -16.08 10.44 -1.88
N PRO A 114 -16.47 11.29 -0.92
CA PRO A 114 -15.85 11.30 0.40
C PRO A 114 -15.92 9.93 1.08
N VAL A 115 -14.80 9.49 1.64
CA VAL A 115 -14.66 8.16 2.28
C VAL A 115 -15.44 8.08 3.60
N GLU A 116 -15.69 9.21 4.23
CA GLU A 116 -16.45 9.33 5.49
C GLU A 116 -17.97 9.39 5.26
N ASN A 117 -18.42 9.47 4.00
CA ASN A 117 -19.85 9.46 3.69
C ASN A 117 -20.45 8.07 4.01
N LYS A 118 -21.63 8.03 4.64
CA LYS A 118 -22.41 6.80 4.88
C LYS A 118 -22.67 6.03 3.59
N ASP A 119 -22.86 6.73 2.48
CA ASP A 119 -23.09 6.11 1.17
C ASP A 119 -21.86 5.34 0.65
N SER A 120 -20.67 5.65 1.19
CA SER A 120 -19.42 4.98 0.80
C SER A 120 -19.21 3.63 1.49
N LEU A 121 -20.04 3.25 2.47
CA LEU A 121 -19.84 2.05 3.29
C LEU A 121 -19.64 0.80 2.44
N TYR A 122 -20.48 0.63 1.41
CA TYR A 122 -20.48 -0.53 0.52
C TYR A 122 -19.72 -0.31 -0.78
N LEU A 123 -19.06 0.84 -0.94
CA LEU A 123 -18.27 1.12 -2.13
C LEU A 123 -16.87 0.54 -1.99
N VAL A 124 -16.36 0.11 -3.14
CA VAL A 124 -14.94 -0.21 -3.32
C VAL A 124 -14.14 1.06 -3.02
N LYS A 125 -13.11 0.87 -2.21
CA LYS A 125 -12.15 1.90 -1.86
C LYS A 125 -10.80 1.52 -2.42
N THR A 126 -10.01 2.51 -2.83
CA THR A 126 -8.61 2.32 -3.22
C THR A 126 -7.74 3.02 -2.20
N VAL A 127 -6.82 2.28 -1.58
CA VAL A 127 -5.74 2.87 -0.77
C VAL A 127 -4.52 3.01 -1.66
N THR A 128 -3.88 4.17 -1.63
CA THR A 128 -2.64 4.42 -2.36
C THR A 128 -1.59 4.98 -1.43
N MET A 129 -0.36 4.54 -1.61
CA MET A 129 0.82 5.21 -1.08
C MET A 129 1.83 5.45 -2.20
N ALA A 130 2.34 6.67 -2.26
CA ALA A 130 3.38 7.08 -3.18
C ALA A 130 4.57 7.64 -2.41
N VAL A 131 5.77 7.35 -2.89
CA VAL A 131 7.03 7.92 -2.40
C VAL A 131 7.69 8.61 -3.58
N TYR A 132 7.81 9.92 -3.48
CA TYR A 132 8.35 10.77 -4.52
C TYR A 132 9.83 11.01 -4.33
N ASP A 133 10.51 11.33 -5.42
CA ASP A 133 11.86 11.90 -5.44
C ASP A 133 12.87 11.20 -4.50
N ILE A 134 12.92 9.86 -4.56
CA ILE A 134 13.80 9.05 -3.73
C ILE A 134 15.25 9.48 -4.00
N PRO A 135 15.99 9.98 -3.00
CA PRO A 135 17.33 10.51 -3.22
C PRO A 135 18.33 9.39 -3.53
N ASP A 136 19.29 9.68 -4.39
CA ASP A 136 20.45 8.80 -4.56
C ASP A 136 21.51 9.12 -3.50
N LEU A 137 21.43 8.41 -2.37
CA LEU A 137 22.39 8.55 -1.26
C LEU A 137 23.70 7.81 -1.51
N LEU A 138 23.76 6.91 -2.51
CA LEU A 138 24.95 6.11 -2.82
C LEU A 138 25.90 6.84 -3.77
N ALA A 139 25.37 7.52 -4.80
CA ALA A 139 26.16 8.32 -5.73
C ALA A 139 26.27 9.81 -5.32
N GLY A 140 25.58 10.24 -4.27
CA GLY A 140 25.77 11.54 -3.62
C GLY A 140 25.21 12.77 -4.37
N ARG A 141 24.65 12.60 -5.58
CA ARG A 141 23.86 13.62 -6.31
C ARG A 141 22.85 12.94 -7.22
N GLY A 142 21.56 13.03 -6.90
CA GLY A 142 20.51 12.60 -7.82
C GLY A 142 19.20 12.19 -7.17
N CYS A 143 18.27 11.82 -8.03
CA CYS A 143 16.99 11.23 -7.69
C CYS A 143 16.88 9.90 -8.43
N LEU A 144 16.65 8.81 -7.69
CA LEU A 144 16.44 7.46 -8.22
C LEU A 144 15.04 7.30 -8.84
N GLY A 145 14.14 8.24 -8.56
CA GLY A 145 12.77 8.28 -9.05
C GLY A 145 11.74 8.13 -7.94
N SER A 146 10.55 7.67 -8.33
CA SER A 146 9.39 7.58 -7.44
C SER A 146 8.77 6.19 -7.56
N VAL A 147 8.15 5.71 -6.47
CA VAL A 147 7.42 4.45 -6.45
C VAL A 147 6.01 4.68 -5.93
N VAL A 148 5.05 3.92 -6.47
CA VAL A 148 3.65 3.93 -6.03
C VAL A 148 3.11 2.51 -5.99
N PHE A 149 2.27 2.28 -4.98
CA PHE A 149 1.43 1.09 -4.88
C PHE A 149 0.02 1.51 -4.49
N SER A 150 -0.99 0.97 -5.17
CA SER A 150 -2.36 1.09 -4.73
C SER A 150 -3.14 -0.20 -4.86
N GLU A 151 -4.07 -0.41 -3.93
CA GLU A 151 -4.87 -1.62 -3.83
C GLU A 151 -6.34 -1.27 -3.56
N SER A 152 -7.23 -1.91 -4.33
CA SER A 152 -8.68 -1.81 -4.14
C SER A 152 -9.14 -2.81 -3.08
N PHE A 153 -10.06 -2.39 -2.20
CA PHE A 153 -10.63 -3.23 -1.16
C PHE A 153 -12.10 -2.90 -0.90
N LEU A 154 -12.83 -3.87 -0.37
CA LEU A 154 -14.20 -3.69 0.12
C LEU A 154 -14.22 -3.85 1.63
N THR A 155 -14.77 -2.86 2.33
CA THR A 155 -14.97 -2.95 3.78
C THR A 155 -16.31 -3.63 4.06
N SER A 156 -16.31 -4.95 4.24
CA SER A 156 -17.48 -5.69 4.69
C SER A 156 -17.31 -6.13 6.15
N GLN A 157 -18.38 -6.03 6.93
CA GLN A 157 -18.45 -6.58 8.28
C GLN A 157 -19.50 -7.69 8.29
N ILE A 158 -19.07 -8.92 8.50
CA ILE A 158 -19.99 -10.04 8.76
C ILE A 158 -20.06 -10.21 10.27
N LEU A 159 -21.19 -9.80 10.85
CA LEU A 159 -21.47 -10.02 12.26
C LEU A 159 -21.94 -11.47 12.44
N VAL A 160 -21.04 -12.33 12.92
CA VAL A 160 -21.42 -13.70 13.30
C VAL A 160 -22.06 -13.65 14.68
N LYS A 161 -23.36 -13.93 14.75
CA LYS A 161 -24.04 -14.17 16.03
C LYS A 161 -23.61 -15.54 16.54
N GLU A 162 -22.74 -15.56 17.55
CA GLU A 162 -22.52 -16.79 18.31
C GLU A 162 -23.86 -17.27 18.88
N LYS A 163 -24.23 -18.50 18.55
CA LYS A 163 -25.42 -19.14 19.09
C LYS A 163 -25.12 -19.43 20.56
N GLY A 164 -25.54 -18.52 21.44
CA GLY A 164 -25.36 -18.66 22.88
C GLY A 164 -25.88 -20.02 23.33
N SER A 165 -25.00 -20.82 23.93
CA SER A 165 -25.42 -21.90 24.81
C SER A 165 -26.27 -21.26 25.92
N MET A 166 -27.48 -21.78 26.14
CA MET A 166 -28.32 -21.34 27.25
C MET A 166 -27.57 -21.54 28.56
N GLY A 167 -27.25 -20.44 29.26
CA GLY A 167 -26.76 -20.50 30.63
C GLY A 167 -25.90 -19.31 31.05
N GLY A 168 -26.52 -18.31 31.68
CA GLY A 168 -25.89 -17.53 32.75
C GLY A 168 -24.98 -16.35 32.36
N LYS A 169 -25.51 -15.13 32.60
CA LYS A 169 -24.84 -13.83 32.87
C LYS A 169 -23.81 -13.30 31.85
N LYS A 170 -24.15 -12.13 31.26
CA LYS A 170 -23.24 -11.24 30.52
C LYS A 170 -22.04 -10.81 31.39
N PRO A 171 -20.90 -10.54 30.76
CA PRO A 171 -20.35 -9.19 30.84
C PRO A 171 -19.98 -8.58 29.47
N SER A 172 -19.87 -7.26 29.51
CA SER A 172 -19.54 -6.30 28.46
C SER A 172 -18.17 -6.53 27.80
N GLY A 173 -18.12 -6.51 26.46
CA GLY A 173 -16.88 -6.42 25.69
C GLY A 173 -16.86 -7.29 24.45
N TRP A 174 -17.69 -6.97 23.44
CA TRP A 174 -17.72 -7.72 22.18
C TRP A 174 -16.65 -7.18 21.20
N LEU A 175 -15.55 -7.91 21.05
CA LEU A 175 -14.54 -7.67 20.01
C LEU A 175 -14.92 -8.45 18.73
N GLY A 176 -15.68 -7.82 17.83
CA GLY A 176 -15.90 -8.36 16.49
C GLY A 176 -14.58 -8.45 15.72
N ARG A 177 -14.18 -9.65 15.29
CA ARG A 177 -13.01 -9.82 14.42
C ARG A 177 -13.29 -9.20 13.05
N ARG A 178 -12.50 -8.21 12.68
CA ARG A 178 -12.55 -7.52 11.39
C ARG A 178 -11.53 -8.15 10.46
N ARG A 179 -11.97 -8.81 9.39
CA ARG A 179 -11.07 -9.25 8.32
C ARG A 179 -11.54 -8.63 7.00
N PRO A 180 -10.68 -7.92 6.25
CA PRO A 180 -10.99 -7.52 4.90
C PRO A 180 -11.11 -8.76 3.99
N LEU A 181 -12.08 -8.75 3.08
CA LEU A 181 -12.22 -9.78 2.04
C LEU A 181 -11.11 -9.56 1.00
N ARG A 182 -10.16 -10.50 0.89
CA ARG A 182 -9.15 -10.51 -0.18
C ARG A 182 -9.77 -11.14 -1.43
N PHE A 183 -9.93 -10.33 -2.49
CA PHE A 183 -10.25 -10.87 -3.80
C PHE A 183 -9.03 -11.62 -4.33
N HIS A 184 -9.17 -12.94 -4.49
CA HIS A 184 -8.18 -13.74 -5.23
C HIS A 184 -8.48 -13.55 -6.71
N SER A 185 -7.61 -12.84 -7.43
CA SER A 185 -7.66 -12.83 -8.88
C SER A 185 -7.19 -14.20 -9.38
N HIS A 186 -8.12 -15.05 -9.80
CA HIS A 186 -7.80 -16.20 -10.63
C HIS A 186 -7.41 -15.68 -12.02
N THR A 187 -6.11 -15.68 -12.31
CA THR A 187 -5.63 -15.66 -13.70
C THR A 187 -5.85 -17.06 -14.27
N GLN A 188 -6.75 -17.15 -15.26
CA GLN A 188 -6.78 -18.25 -16.23
C GLN A 188 -5.68 -18.05 -17.25
#